data_AF-A0AAN9AFK5-F1
#
_entry.id   AF-A0AAN9AFK5-F1
#
_cell.length_a   1.000
_cell.length_b   1.000
_cell.length_c   1.000
_cell.angle_alpha   90.00
_cell.angle_beta   90.00
_cell.angle_gamma   90.00
#
_symmetry.space_group_name_H-M   'P 1'
#
loop_
_entity.id
_entity.type
_entity.pdbx_description
1 polymer ?
#
loop_
_entity_poly.entity_id
_entity_poly.type
_entity_poly.pdbx_seq_one_letter_code
_entity_poly.pdbx_strand_id
1 'polypeptide(L)'
;MAPEVLEGAISFQRDAFLHIDMYACGLVLWEILSRCSSQDGPVPEYLLPFEEEVGQHPTLDDMQECVIARKARPVIRDSWRMHTGMLALSETMEECWDHDAEARLSASCVVERLAMSSRNQPFSPTSNPHKESSI
;
A
#
# COMPACT_ATOMS: atom_id res chain seq x y z
N MET A 1 -1.48 8.24 10.17
CA MET A 1 -0.38 9.20 10.43
C MET A 1 0.93 8.44 10.45
N ALA A 2 2.04 9.05 10.04
CA ALA A 2 3.37 8.43 10.11
C ALA A 2 3.85 8.29 11.57
N PRO A 3 4.75 7.32 11.86
CA PRO A 3 5.20 7.01 13.22
C PRO A 3 5.68 8.23 14.03
N GLU A 4 6.59 9.01 13.45
CA GLU A 4 7.19 10.20 14.06
C GLU A 4 6.17 11.30 14.38
N VAL A 5 5.04 11.31 13.66
CA VAL A 5 3.94 12.25 13.93
C VAL A 5 3.09 11.76 15.10
N LEU A 6 2.84 10.45 15.17
CA LEU A 6 2.13 9.82 16.28
C LEU A 6 2.91 9.94 17.59
N GLU A 7 4.24 9.82 17.56
CA GLU A 7 5.10 9.99 18.73
C GLU A 7 5.31 11.46 19.13
N GLY A 8 4.88 12.42 18.29
CA GLY A 8 5.17 13.84 18.50
C GLY A 8 6.65 14.20 18.34
N ALA A 9 7.43 13.33 17.70
CA ALA A 9 8.88 13.45 17.48
C ALA A 9 9.23 13.98 16.09
N ILE A 10 8.33 14.77 15.48
CA ILE A 10 8.51 15.31 14.13
C ILE A 10 9.63 16.36 14.06
N SER A 11 10.51 16.23 13.07
CA SER A 11 11.44 17.29 12.67
C SER A 11 10.71 18.30 11.78
N PHE A 12 10.88 19.60 12.03
CA PHE A 12 10.26 20.67 11.22
C PHE A 12 11.08 21.06 9.98
N GLN A 13 11.92 20.15 9.51
CA GLN A 13 12.66 20.32 8.26
C GLN A 13 11.80 19.89 7.08
N ARG A 14 12.08 20.47 5.90
CA ARG A 14 11.35 20.17 4.68
C ARG A 14 11.33 18.67 4.36
N ASP A 15 12.46 18.00 4.51
CA ASP A 15 12.63 16.60 4.12
C ASP A 15 11.81 15.66 5.01
N ALA A 16 11.62 16.00 6.29
CA ALA A 16 10.75 15.24 7.19
C ALA A 16 9.30 15.19 6.71
N PHE A 17 8.76 16.30 6.20
CA PHE A 17 7.41 16.32 5.62
C PHE A 17 7.31 15.43 4.36
N LEU A 18 8.37 15.37 3.55
CA LEU A 18 8.40 14.47 2.38
C LEU A 18 8.34 13.01 2.83
N HIS A 19 9.10 12.62 3.86
CA HIS A 19 9.07 11.26 4.39
C HIS A 19 7.71 10.90 5.01
N ILE A 20 7.01 11.85 5.63
CA ILE A 20 5.64 11.66 6.14
C ILE A 20 4.66 11.42 4.99
N ASP A 21 4.75 12.20 3.92
CA ASP A 21 3.91 12.03 2.74
C ASP A 21 4.14 10.66 2.08
N MET A 22 5.38 10.18 2.07
CA MET A 22 5.71 8.86 1.51
C MET A 22 5.14 7.71 2.35
N TYR A 23 5.10 7.84 3.68
CA TYR A 23 4.38 6.88 4.52
C TYR A 23 2.89 6.82 4.16
N ALA A 24 2.24 7.99 4.04
CA ALA A 24 0.83 8.06 3.64
C ALA A 24 0.60 7.51 2.22
N CYS A 25 1.51 7.79 1.28
CA CYS A 25 1.49 7.25 -0.07
C CYS A 25 1.50 5.71 -0.07
N GLY A 26 2.35 5.08 0.74
CA GLY A 26 2.39 3.62 0.89
C GLY A 26 1.03 3.03 1.32
N LEU A 27 0.36 3.68 2.27
CA LEU A 27 -0.97 3.25 2.72
C LEU A 27 -2.03 3.37 1.62
N VAL A 28 -2.03 4.48 0.86
CA VAL A 28 -2.99 4.68 -0.24
C VAL A 28 -2.74 3.69 -1.38
N LEU A 29 -1.48 3.41 -1.70
CA LEU A 29 -1.15 2.38 -2.69
C LEU A 29 -1.68 1.00 -2.25
N TRP A 30 -1.68 0.70 -0.95
CA TRP A 30 -2.22 -0.55 -0.44
C TRP A 30 -3.74 -0.62 -0.60
N GLU A 31 -4.44 0.48 -0.34
CA GLU A 31 -5.87 0.58 -0.60
C GLU A 31 -6.17 0.30 -2.08
N ILE A 32 -5.41 0.91 -2.99
CA ILE A 32 -5.55 0.69 -4.44
C ILE A 32 -5.30 -0.79 -4.78
N LEU A 33 -4.21 -1.38 -4.28
CA LEU A 33 -3.86 -2.76 -4.60
C LEU A 33 -4.89 -3.76 -4.06
N SER A 34 -5.48 -3.49 -2.89
CA SER A 34 -6.54 -4.32 -2.30
C SER A 34 -7.77 -4.46 -3.19
N ARG A 35 -8.02 -3.47 -4.05
CA ARG A 35 -9.14 -3.44 -5.01
C ARG A 35 -8.76 -3.99 -6.40
N CYS A 36 -7.53 -4.43 -6.61
CA CYS A 36 -7.07 -4.90 -7.92
C CYS A 36 -7.74 -6.22 -8.29
N SER A 37 -8.34 -6.29 -9.48
CA SER A 37 -9.00 -7.51 -9.99
C SER A 37 -8.03 -8.57 -10.53
N SER A 38 -6.74 -8.24 -10.63
CA SER A 38 -5.69 -9.17 -11.08
C SER A 38 -5.26 -10.15 -9.98
N GLN A 39 -5.78 -10.01 -8.75
CA GLN A 39 -5.55 -10.95 -7.67
C GLN A 39 -6.31 -12.26 -7.90
N ASP A 40 -5.75 -13.37 -7.44
CA ASP A 40 -6.45 -14.66 -7.51
C ASP A 40 -7.69 -14.65 -6.60
N GLY A 41 -8.85 -14.92 -7.19
CA GLY A 41 -10.13 -15.02 -6.47
C GLY A 41 -10.95 -13.72 -6.44
N PRO A 42 -12.05 -13.70 -5.66
CA PRO A 42 -12.90 -12.53 -5.58
C PRO A 42 -12.18 -11.37 -4.89
N VAL A 43 -12.34 -10.17 -5.44
CA VAL A 43 -11.90 -8.94 -4.80
C VAL A 43 -12.70 -8.77 -3.50
N PRO A 44 -12.04 -8.57 -2.33
CA PRO A 44 -12.73 -8.45 -1.03
C PRO A 44 -13.65 -7.23 -0.97
N GLU A 45 -14.18 -6.88 0.21
CA GLU A 45 -14.72 -5.53 0.44
C GLU A 45 -13.57 -4.53 0.63
N TYR A 46 -13.86 -3.24 0.45
CA TYR A 46 -12.90 -2.17 0.73
C TYR A 46 -12.76 -2.00 2.24
N LEU A 47 -11.53 -1.81 2.70
CA LEU A 47 -11.18 -1.51 4.08
C LEU A 47 -10.15 -0.38 4.11
N LEU A 48 -10.23 0.46 5.13
CA LEU A 48 -9.20 1.46 5.41
C LEU A 48 -7.91 0.78 5.92
N PRO A 49 -6.74 1.41 5.75
CA PRO A 49 -5.53 0.96 6.40
C PRO A 49 -5.73 0.87 7.91
N PHE A 50 -5.38 -0.28 8.49
CA PHE A 50 -5.52 -0.60 9.91
C PHE A 50 -6.96 -0.82 10.42
N GLU A 51 -7.97 -0.85 9.56
CA GLU A 51 -9.37 -0.99 9.99
C GLU A 51 -9.63 -2.30 10.76
N GLU A 52 -8.95 -3.39 10.41
CA GLU A 52 -9.10 -4.67 11.10
C GLU A 52 -8.53 -4.63 12.53
N GLU A 53 -7.48 -3.84 12.74
CA GLU A 53 -6.74 -3.76 14.00
C GLU A 53 -7.34 -2.75 14.98
N VAL A 54 -7.81 -1.60 14.48
CA VAL A 54 -8.25 -0.46 15.32
C VAL A 54 -9.64 0.07 14.98
N GLY A 55 -10.32 -0.51 13.98
CA GLY A 55 -11.65 -0.08 13.55
C GLY A 55 -11.63 1.23 12.73
N GLN A 56 -12.83 1.70 12.36
CA GLN A 56 -12.99 2.87 11.48
C GLN A 56 -12.75 4.23 12.15
N HIS A 57 -12.87 4.28 13.47
CA HIS A 57 -12.77 5.52 14.25
C HIS A 57 -11.72 5.38 15.35
N PRO A 58 -10.45 5.14 15.00
CA PRO A 58 -9.41 4.91 16.00
C PRO A 58 -9.09 6.19 16.76
N THR A 59 -8.78 6.04 18.05
CA THR A 59 -8.22 7.12 18.85
C THR A 59 -6.72 7.29 18.55
N LEU A 60 -6.12 8.36 19.06
CA LEU A 60 -4.67 8.55 18.94
C LEU A 60 -3.90 7.41 19.64
N ASP A 61 -4.36 6.98 20.81
CA ASP A 61 -3.74 5.92 21.60
C ASP A 61 -3.80 4.57 20.85
N ASP A 62 -4.93 4.26 20.19
CA ASP A 62 -5.06 3.05 19.38
C ASP A 62 -4.04 3.03 18.23
N MET A 63 -3.87 4.17 17.55
CA MET A 63 -2.90 4.31 16.46
C MET A 63 -1.46 4.25 16.96
N GLN A 64 -1.15 4.83 18.12
CA GLN A 64 0.18 4.73 18.72
C GLN A 64 0.50 3.28 19.10
N GLU A 65 -0.40 2.59 19.78
CA GLU A 65 -0.23 1.17 20.14
C GLU A 65 -0.04 0.29 18.88
N CYS A 66 -0.86 0.51 17.85
CA CYS A 66 -0.80 -0.26 16.61
C CYS A 66 0.48 0.02 15.79
N VAL A 67 0.75 1.29 15.46
CA VAL A 67 1.80 1.67 14.49
C VAL A 67 3.17 1.81 15.14
N ILE A 68 3.24 2.23 16.40
CA ILE A 68 4.50 2.47 17.13
C ILE A 68 4.89 1.26 17.95
N ALA A 69 4.05 0.88 18.91
CA ALA A 69 4.41 -0.14 19.89
C ALA A 69 4.49 -1.53 19.25
N ARG A 70 3.46 -1.90 18.46
CA ARG A 70 3.42 -3.18 17.73
C ARG A 70 4.14 -3.14 16.40
N LYS A 71 4.45 -1.94 15.89
CA LYS A 71 5.00 -1.72 14.54
C LYS A 71 4.17 -2.40 13.44
N ALA A 72 2.86 -2.48 13.63
CA ALA A 72 1.96 -3.10 12.67
C ALA A 72 1.94 -2.31 11.36
N ARG A 73 1.64 -3.00 10.26
CA ARG A 73 1.47 -2.46 8.91
C ARG A 73 0.28 -3.16 8.25
N PRO A 74 -0.37 -2.53 7.24
CA PRO A 74 -1.47 -3.17 6.54
C PRO A 74 -1.04 -4.51 5.93
N VAL A 75 -1.89 -5.53 6.09
CA VAL A 75 -1.57 -6.90 5.68
C VAL A 75 -1.35 -6.99 4.16
N ILE A 76 -0.18 -7.49 3.74
CA ILE A 76 0.08 -7.87 2.35
C ILE A 76 -0.36 -9.32 2.15
N ARG A 77 -1.40 -9.53 1.33
CA ARG A 77 -1.96 -10.86 1.07
C ARG A 77 -1.01 -11.70 0.22
N ASP A 78 -0.90 -13.00 0.53
CA ASP A 78 -0.04 -13.91 -0.22
C ASP A 78 -0.39 -14.00 -1.71
N SER A 79 -1.67 -13.87 -2.06
CA SER A 79 -2.13 -13.83 -3.46
C SER A 79 -1.53 -12.68 -4.25
N TRP A 80 -1.19 -11.56 -3.62
CA TRP A 80 -0.55 -10.42 -4.31
C TRP A 80 0.89 -10.73 -4.71
N ARG A 81 1.56 -11.59 -3.95
CA ARG A 81 2.94 -12.02 -4.24
C ARG A 81 3.02 -12.99 -5.41
N MET A 82 1.90 -13.58 -5.83
CA MET A 82 1.85 -14.52 -6.96
C MET A 82 1.84 -13.80 -8.33
N HIS A 83 1.39 -12.54 -8.39
CA HIS A 83 1.37 -11.76 -9.63
C HIS A 83 2.53 -10.77 -9.66
N THR A 84 3.42 -10.86 -10.66
CA THR A 84 4.67 -10.07 -10.74
C THR A 84 4.48 -8.56 -10.54
N GLY A 85 3.45 -7.97 -11.18
CA GLY A 85 3.19 -6.54 -11.05
C GLY A 85 2.64 -6.14 -9.67
N MET A 86 1.92 -7.04 -9.00
CA MET A 86 1.40 -6.80 -7.66
C MET A 86 2.47 -7.02 -6.60
N LEU A 87 3.38 -7.98 -6.81
CA LEU A 87 4.58 -8.17 -5.99
C LEU A 87 5.45 -6.92 -6.00
N ALA A 88 5.79 -6.39 -7.18
CA ALA A 88 6.62 -5.18 -7.30
C ALA A 88 5.98 -3.98 -6.59
N LEU A 89 4.64 -3.85 -6.67
CA LEU A 89 3.92 -2.82 -5.93
C LEU A 89 3.93 -3.08 -4.42
N SER A 90 3.78 -4.34 -3.99
CA SER A 90 3.84 -4.73 -2.57
C SER A 90 5.18 -4.36 -1.94
N GLU A 91 6.29 -4.68 -2.59
CA GLU A 91 7.64 -4.32 -2.12
C GLU A 91 7.82 -2.79 -2.07
N THR A 92 7.33 -2.08 -3.08
CA THR A 92 7.38 -0.61 -3.13
C THR A 92 6.61 0.02 -1.96
N MET A 93 5.42 -0.50 -1.63
CA MET A 93 4.63 -0.03 -0.49
C MET A 93 5.30 -0.33 0.84
N GLU A 94 5.89 -1.52 0.96
CA GLU A 94 6.62 -1.94 2.16
C GLU A 94 7.78 -0.99 2.50
N GLU A 95 8.49 -0.50 1.49
CA GLU A 95 9.55 0.50 1.65
C GLU A 95 9.02 1.93 1.84
N CYS A 96 7.83 2.27 1.33
CA CYS A 96 7.22 3.59 1.52
C CYS A 96 6.79 3.84 2.98
N TRP A 97 6.32 2.80 3.68
CA TRP A 97 5.84 2.91 5.06
C TRP A 97 6.83 2.42 6.11
N ASP A 98 8.12 2.43 5.80
CA ASP A 98 9.16 2.06 6.77
C ASP A 98 8.99 2.89 8.06
N HIS A 99 9.29 2.26 9.19
CA HIS A 99 9.24 2.93 10.47
C HIS A 99 10.30 4.05 10.52
N ASP A 100 11.50 3.80 9.99
CA ASP A 100 12.53 4.81 9.84
C ASP A 100 12.21 5.74 8.66
N ALA A 101 12.07 7.04 8.94
CA ALA A 101 11.74 8.04 7.95
C ALA A 101 12.79 8.14 6.82
N GLU A 102 14.08 8.01 7.16
CA GLU A 102 15.18 8.15 6.20
C GLU A 102 15.33 6.92 5.29
N ALA A 103 14.75 5.78 5.68
CA ALA A 103 14.73 4.57 4.87
C ALA A 103 13.62 4.58 3.80
N ARG A 104 12.68 5.53 3.88
CA ARG A 104 11.53 5.58 2.98
C ARG A 104 11.94 6.00 1.57
N LEU A 105 11.24 5.43 0.59
CA LEU A 105 11.43 5.81 -0.81
C LEU A 105 11.05 7.26 -1.06
N SER A 106 11.77 7.92 -1.97
CA SER A 106 11.33 9.20 -2.52
C SER A 106 10.21 8.99 -3.56
N ALA A 107 9.39 10.03 -3.75
CA ALA A 107 8.33 10.00 -4.77
C ALA A 107 8.87 9.72 -6.18
N SER A 108 10.04 10.26 -6.53
CA SER A 108 10.65 9.99 -7.84
C SER A 108 11.06 8.52 -7.98
N CYS A 109 11.57 7.90 -6.92
CA CYS A 109 11.92 6.48 -6.93
C CYS A 109 10.67 5.60 -7.14
N VAL A 110 9.57 5.92 -6.45
CA VAL A 110 8.29 5.21 -6.64
C VAL A 110 7.80 5.33 -8.08
N VAL A 111 7.81 6.54 -8.66
CA VAL A 111 7.40 6.76 -10.05
C VAL A 111 8.24 5.93 -11.02
N GLU A 112 9.56 5.88 -10.83
CA GLU A 112 10.46 5.07 -11.67
C GLU A 112 10.15 3.57 -11.58
N ARG A 113 9.96 3.04 -10.36
CA ARG A 113 9.62 1.63 -10.14
C ARG A 113 8.28 1.25 -10.80
N LEU A 114 7.27 2.10 -10.68
CA LEU A 114 5.97 1.89 -11.34
C LEU A 114 6.08 1.94 -12.87
N ALA A 115 6.90 2.87 -13.40
CA ALA A 115 7.13 2.99 -14.84
C ALA A 115 7.94 1.82 -15.43
N MET A 116 8.78 1.16 -14.63
CA MET A 116 9.47 -0.08 -15.04
C MET A 116 8.52 -1.28 -15.02
N SER A 117 7.70 -1.40 -13.96
CA SER A 117 6.75 -2.50 -13.80
C SER A 117 5.68 -2.52 -14.90
N SER A 118 5.21 -1.35 -15.34
CA SER A 118 4.25 -1.24 -16.44
C SER A 118 4.84 -1.60 -17.81
N ARG A 119 6.14 -1.37 -18.04
CA ARG A 119 6.83 -1.73 -19.29
C ARG A 119 7.11 -3.22 -19.42
N ASN A 120 7.20 -3.93 -18.29
CA ASN A 120 7.55 -5.35 -18.25
C ASN A 120 6.33 -6.29 -18.29
N GLN A 121 5.09 -5.78 -18.44
CA GLN A 121 3.94 -6.65 -18.65
C GLN A 121 3.81 -7.05 -20.13
N PRO A 122 3.90 -8.36 -20.47
CA PRO A 122 3.39 -8.82 -21.75
C PRO A 122 1.88 -8.58 -21.78
N PHE A 123 1.42 -7.84 -22.79
CA PHE A 123 0.00 -7.58 -23.02
C PHE A 123 -0.73 -8.93 -23.13
N SER A 124 -1.50 -9.28 -22.12
CA SER A 124 -2.36 -10.47 -22.14
C SER A 124 -3.74 -10.00 -22.56
N PRO A 125 -4.18 -10.23 -23.81
CA PRO A 125 -5.55 -9.91 -24.18
C PRO A 125 -6.47 -10.79 -23.34
N THR A 126 -7.28 -10.17 -22.49
CA THR A 126 -8.32 -10.85 -21.73
C THR A 126 -9.24 -11.58 -22.72
N SER A 127 -9.27 -12.91 -22.61
CA SER A 127 -10.29 -13.71 -23.27
C SER A 127 -11.61 -13.45 -22.55
N ASN A 128 -12.52 -12.73 -23.20
CA ASN A 128 -13.90 -12.59 -22.73
C ASN A 128 -14.60 -13.96 -22.75
N PRO A 129 -15.09 -14.49 -21.61
CA PRO A 129 -16.01 -15.61 -21.61
C PRO A 129 -17.44 -15.08 -21.60
N HIS A 130 -17.85 -14.39 -22.67
CA HIS A 130 -19.26 -14.10 -22.91
C HIS A 130 -19.57 -14.27 -24.39
N LYS A 131 -19.80 -15.53 -24.77
CA LYS A 131 -20.71 -15.87 -25.86
C LYS A 131 -21.63 -16.99 -25.39
N GLU A 132 -22.86 -16.86 -25.88
CA GLU A 132 -23.98 -17.82 -25.84
C GLU A 132 -24.89 -17.79 -24.60
N SER A 133 -25.85 -16.88 -24.64
CA SER A 133 -27.26 -17.31 -24.56
C SER A 133 -28.20 -16.29 -25.20
N SER A 134 -28.95 -16.78 -26.19
CA SER A 134 -30.31 -16.38 -26.58
C SER A 134 -30.52 -15.48 -27.81
N ILE A 135 -31.09 -16.18 -28.82
CA ILE A 135 -31.99 -15.79 -29.92
C ILE A 135 -31.34 -15.31 -31.21
#